data_AF-A0A4Y9PCL9-F1
#
_entry.id   AF-A0A4Y9PCL9-F1
#
_cell.length_a   1.000
_cell.length_b   1.000
_cell.length_c   1.000
_cell.angle_alpha   90.00
_cell.angle_beta   90.00
_cell.angle_gamma   90.00
#
_symmetry.space_group_name_H-M   'P 1'
#
loop_
_entity.id
_entity.type
_entity.pdbx_description
1 polymer ?
#
loop_
_entity_poly.entity_id
_entity_poly.type
_entity_poly.pdbx_seq_one_letter_code
_entity_poly.pdbx_strand_id
1 'polypeptide(L)'
;MSAVSSGGVVLDGVGQGWWLVASEDDGSRRVVGGPFPQRTDASWAAGAHADRGSGSVRPVYGVRRADGVLHHRPSPQEWAWLAHLGGQLDRLPEDWDTGLSDDDPLATLVVEVAAALAEAGLPLHDSTGPDREAGGACLTPETGLGIVLTWRQHDRMSVDQLHGAAADTAVQRVMNTALAEVLRARGFVVDAFGGASGHVIRLAD
;
A
#
# COMPACT_ATOMS: atom_id res chain seq x y z
N MET A 1 15.59 18.96 -27.93
CA MET A 1 15.45 19.47 -26.56
C MET A 1 15.92 18.38 -25.62
N SER A 2 17.15 18.49 -25.11
CA SER A 2 17.77 17.46 -24.27
C SER A 2 17.17 17.52 -22.87
N ALA A 3 16.55 16.42 -22.44
CA ALA A 3 16.12 16.23 -21.06
C ALA A 3 17.36 16.19 -20.17
N VAL A 4 17.47 17.17 -19.28
CA VAL A 4 18.47 17.18 -18.22
C VAL A 4 18.03 16.10 -17.23
N SER A 5 18.68 14.94 -17.30
CA SER A 5 18.59 13.93 -16.24
C SER A 5 19.06 14.59 -14.95
N SER A 6 18.18 14.67 -13.95
CA SER A 6 18.52 15.14 -12.60
C SER A 6 19.46 14.14 -11.92
N GLY A 7 20.70 14.09 -12.39
CA GLY A 7 21.80 13.42 -11.71
C GLY A 7 22.15 14.22 -10.46
N GLY A 8 22.09 13.54 -9.31
CA GLY A 8 22.34 14.13 -7.99
C GLY A 8 23.68 14.88 -7.95
N VAL A 9 23.62 16.14 -7.50
CA VAL A 9 24.80 16.96 -7.22
C VAL A 9 25.34 16.52 -5.86
N VAL A 10 26.49 15.86 -5.84
CA VAL A 10 27.25 15.58 -4.61
C VAL A 10 28.24 16.73 -4.44
N LEU A 11 28.01 17.55 -3.41
CA LEU A 11 28.99 18.53 -2.94
C LEU A 11 29.43 18.07 -1.55
N ASP A 12 30.69 17.67 -1.44
CA ASP A 12 31.42 17.56 -0.17
C ASP A 12 30.66 16.87 0.98
N GLY A 13 30.18 15.64 0.72
CA GLY A 13 29.46 14.83 1.72
C GLY A 13 27.97 15.14 1.88
N VAL A 14 27.45 16.13 1.13
CA VAL A 14 26.03 16.46 1.03
C VAL A 14 25.43 15.84 -0.24
N GLY A 15 24.33 15.11 -0.10
CA GLY A 15 23.66 14.49 -1.24
C GLY A 15 22.33 13.85 -0.87
N GLN A 16 21.42 13.83 -1.84
CA GLN A 16 20.14 13.10 -1.75
C GLN A 16 20.26 11.78 -2.52
N GLY A 17 19.80 10.69 -1.91
CA GLY A 17 19.79 9.38 -2.56
C GLY A 17 19.57 8.25 -1.57
N TRP A 18 19.88 7.03 -2.00
CA TRP A 18 19.87 5.86 -1.15
C TRP A 18 21.18 5.73 -0.40
N TRP A 19 21.12 5.53 0.90
CA TRP A 19 22.27 5.37 1.77
C TRP A 19 22.19 4.03 2.47
N LEU A 20 23.34 3.42 2.74
CA LEU A 20 23.44 2.26 3.60
C LEU A 20 23.63 2.69 5.03
N VAL A 21 22.75 2.24 5.92
CA VAL A 21 22.81 2.53 7.34
C VAL A 21 23.04 1.24 8.12
N ALA A 22 24.16 1.16 8.82
CA ALA A 22 24.42 0.13 9.80
C ALA A 22 23.74 0.50 11.12
N SER A 23 23.18 -0.50 11.79
CA SER A 23 22.80 -0.38 13.21
C SER A 23 23.96 -0.90 14.05
N GLU A 24 24.42 -0.08 14.98
CA GLU A 24 25.46 -0.44 15.94
C GLU A 24 24.81 -1.05 17.20
N ASP A 25 25.59 -1.78 18.00
CA ASP A 25 25.09 -2.47 19.21
C ASP A 25 24.53 -1.50 20.27
N ASP A 26 24.96 -0.23 20.24
CA ASP A 26 24.45 0.84 21.11
C ASP A 26 23.14 1.49 20.59
N GLY A 27 22.59 0.98 19.49
CA GLY A 27 21.39 1.50 18.83
C GLY A 27 21.63 2.73 17.95
N SER A 28 22.88 3.22 17.85
CA SER A 28 23.22 4.30 16.94
C SER A 28 23.18 3.83 15.49
N ARG A 29 22.96 4.79 14.58
CA ARG A 29 22.82 4.56 13.14
C ARG A 29 23.91 5.29 12.41
N ARG A 30 24.74 4.54 11.69
CA ARG A 30 25.87 5.09 10.94
C ARG A 30 25.69 4.86 9.46
N VAL A 31 25.90 5.92 8.66
CA VAL A 31 25.98 5.80 7.21
C VAL A 31 27.31 5.12 6.85
N VAL A 32 27.23 3.99 6.14
CA VAL A 32 28.39 3.16 5.75
C VAL A 32 28.62 3.12 4.23
N GLY A 33 27.69 3.67 3.44
CA GLY A 33 27.84 3.76 1.97
C GLY A 33 26.76 4.61 1.31
N GLY A 34 27.02 5.06 0.08
CA GLY A 34 26.12 5.90 -0.73
C GLY A 34 26.71 7.26 -1.11
N PRO A 35 25.94 8.13 -1.77
CA PRO A 35 24.56 7.90 -2.19
C PRO A 35 24.49 6.98 -3.42
N PHE A 36 23.58 6.01 -3.40
CA PHE A 36 23.21 5.20 -4.55
C PHE A 36 22.01 5.85 -5.26
N PRO A 37 21.99 5.87 -6.60
CA PRO A 37 20.89 6.47 -7.35
C PRO A 37 19.61 5.62 -7.29
N GLN A 38 19.74 4.29 -7.16
CA GLN A 38 18.60 3.37 -7.16
C GLN A 38 18.53 2.53 -5.88
N ARG A 39 17.31 2.16 -5.49
CA ARG A 39 17.07 1.27 -4.35
C ARG A 39 17.73 -0.10 -4.56
N THR A 40 17.65 -0.61 -5.77
CA THR A 40 18.26 -1.88 -6.18
C THR A 40 19.75 -1.88 -5.94
N ASP A 41 20.47 -0.84 -6.39
CA ASP A 41 21.92 -0.72 -6.20
C ASP A 41 22.30 -0.72 -4.71
N ALA A 42 21.54 0.02 -3.89
CA ALA A 42 21.72 0.01 -2.45
C ALA A 42 21.41 -1.37 -1.85
N SER A 43 20.34 -2.06 -2.28
CA SER A 43 20.01 -3.41 -1.80
C SER A 43 21.08 -4.43 -2.14
N TRP A 44 21.65 -4.38 -3.36
CA TRP A 44 22.77 -5.23 -3.76
C TRP A 44 24.00 -4.99 -2.88
N ALA A 45 24.32 -3.72 -2.62
CA ALA A 45 25.43 -3.36 -1.75
C ALA A 45 25.17 -3.82 -0.29
N ALA A 46 23.94 -3.70 0.22
CA ALA A 46 23.56 -4.21 1.54
C ALA A 46 23.74 -5.73 1.65
N GLY A 47 23.32 -6.50 0.64
CA GLY A 47 23.54 -7.95 0.60
C GLY A 47 25.02 -8.31 0.67
N ALA A 48 25.87 -7.60 -0.09
CA ALA A 48 27.32 -7.81 -0.04
C ALA A 48 27.96 -7.42 1.31
N HIS A 49 27.33 -6.56 2.11
CA HIS A 49 27.76 -6.29 3.50
C HIS A 49 27.38 -7.43 4.45
N ALA A 50 26.17 -7.97 4.31
CA ALA A 50 25.70 -9.09 5.11
C ALA A 50 26.57 -10.35 4.92
N ASP A 51 26.94 -10.66 3.67
CA ASP A 51 27.80 -11.81 3.34
C ASP A 51 29.22 -11.72 3.94
N ARG A 52 29.67 -10.51 4.28
CA ARG A 52 30.97 -10.25 4.92
C ARG A 52 30.91 -10.25 6.45
N GLY A 53 29.77 -10.63 7.04
CA GLY A 53 29.57 -10.67 8.49
C GLY A 53 29.52 -9.28 9.15
N SER A 54 29.32 -8.22 8.36
CA SER A 54 29.37 -6.82 8.84
C SER A 54 27.99 -6.31 9.26
N GLY A 55 27.43 -6.83 10.35
CA GLY A 55 26.19 -6.31 10.97
C GLY A 55 24.95 -6.24 10.05
N SER A 56 23.81 -5.81 10.58
CA SER A 56 22.62 -5.55 9.75
C SER A 56 22.72 -4.17 9.12
N VAL A 57 22.93 -4.12 7.81
CA VAL A 57 22.92 -2.89 7.01
C VAL A 57 21.62 -2.82 6.20
N ARG A 58 20.95 -1.66 6.19
CA ARG A 58 19.74 -1.47 5.39
C ARG A 58 19.80 -0.22 4.51
N PRO A 59 19.20 -0.27 3.30
CA PRO A 59 18.99 0.92 2.48
C PRO A 59 18.01 1.90 3.15
N VAL A 60 18.36 3.19 3.13
CA VAL A 60 17.55 4.29 3.65
C VAL A 60 17.62 5.45 2.67
N TYR A 61 16.48 5.97 2.21
CA TYR A 61 16.46 7.15 1.36
C TYR A 61 16.50 8.43 2.19
N GLY A 62 17.28 9.42 1.76
CA GLY A 62 17.39 10.66 2.51
C GLY A 62 18.45 11.62 2.01
N VAL A 63 18.63 12.69 2.78
CA VAL A 63 19.65 13.71 2.56
C VAL A 63 20.70 13.58 3.66
N ARG A 64 21.94 13.27 3.28
CA ARG A 64 23.07 13.34 4.19
C ARG A 64 23.58 14.78 4.21
N ARG A 65 23.76 15.35 5.40
CA ARG A 65 24.33 16.69 5.60
C ARG A 65 25.85 16.60 5.80
N ALA A 66 26.52 17.75 5.79
CA ALA A 66 27.98 17.84 5.93
C ALA A 66 28.49 17.34 7.29
N ASP A 67 27.64 17.39 8.32
CA ASP A 67 27.87 16.81 9.65
C ASP A 67 27.81 15.26 9.66
N GLY A 68 27.50 14.65 8.52
CA GLY A 68 27.37 13.21 8.34
C GLY A 68 26.01 12.63 8.74
N VAL A 69 25.10 13.46 9.27
CA VAL A 69 23.76 13.05 9.69
C VAL A 69 22.87 12.80 8.48
N LEU A 70 22.19 11.65 8.48
CA LEU A 70 21.20 11.30 7.46
C LEU A 70 19.80 11.70 7.93
N HIS A 71 19.19 12.62 7.20
CA HIS A 71 17.79 12.96 7.36
C HIS A 71 16.94 12.09 6.45
N HIS A 72 16.15 11.20 7.04
CA HIS A 72 15.20 10.37 6.31
C HIS A 72 14.24 11.23 5.49
N ARG A 73 13.97 10.80 4.25
CA ARG A 73 12.95 11.38 3.38
C ARG A 73 12.15 10.25 2.75
N PRO A 74 10.86 10.44 2.47
CA PRO A 74 10.16 9.49 1.62
C PRO A 74 10.87 9.36 0.27
N SER A 75 11.14 8.13 -0.10
CA SER A 75 11.73 7.71 -1.36
C SER A 75 10.78 7.95 -2.53
N PRO A 76 11.28 8.00 -3.78
CA PRO A 76 10.43 8.05 -4.95
C PRO A 76 9.44 6.88 -5.01
N GLN A 77 9.83 5.70 -4.52
CA GLN A 77 8.96 4.52 -4.44
C GLN A 77 7.86 4.69 -3.38
N GLU A 78 8.17 5.27 -2.22
CA GLU A 78 7.16 5.59 -1.21
C GLU A 78 6.19 6.66 -1.73
N TRP A 79 6.68 7.68 -2.44
CA TRP A 79 5.80 8.65 -3.09
C TRP A 79 4.90 8.03 -4.16
N ALA A 80 5.45 7.13 -4.99
CA ALA A 80 4.67 6.40 -5.98
C ALA A 80 3.61 5.51 -5.33
N TRP A 81 3.94 4.86 -4.20
CA TRP A 81 3.00 4.10 -3.39
C TRP A 81 1.88 4.97 -2.82
N LEU A 82 2.22 6.12 -2.20
CA LEU A 82 1.23 7.06 -1.67
C LEU A 82 0.30 7.60 -2.76
N ALA A 83 0.84 7.91 -3.95
CA ALA A 83 0.04 8.32 -5.09
C ALA A 83 -0.89 7.20 -5.59
N HIS A 84 -0.42 5.96 -5.61
CA HIS A 84 -1.25 4.81 -5.96
C HIS A 84 -2.38 4.59 -4.94
N LEU A 85 -2.07 4.65 -3.65
CA LEU A 85 -3.06 4.52 -2.57
C LEU A 85 -4.09 5.66 -2.62
N GLY A 86 -3.65 6.91 -2.83
CA GLY A 86 -4.55 8.04 -3.05
C GLY A 86 -5.52 7.77 -4.21
N GLY A 87 -5.00 7.32 -5.34
CA GLY A 87 -5.84 6.93 -6.49
C GLY A 87 -6.73 5.70 -6.27
N GLN A 88 -6.48 4.88 -5.24
CA GLN A 88 -7.44 3.86 -4.80
C GLN A 88 -8.54 4.48 -3.94
N LEU A 89 -8.19 5.36 -3.00
CA LEU A 89 -9.16 6.04 -2.14
C LEU A 89 -10.09 6.95 -2.93
N ASP A 90 -9.60 7.60 -3.99
CA ASP A 90 -10.40 8.41 -4.91
C ASP A 90 -11.51 7.62 -5.63
N ARG A 91 -11.48 6.27 -5.60
CA ARG A 91 -12.50 5.38 -6.19
C ARG A 91 -13.68 5.12 -5.26
N LEU A 92 -13.53 5.44 -3.98
CA LEU A 92 -14.63 5.33 -3.02
C LEU A 92 -15.77 6.28 -3.43
N PRO A 93 -17.03 5.93 -3.12
CA PRO A 93 -18.16 6.84 -3.36
C PRO A 93 -17.92 8.22 -2.72
N GLU A 94 -18.32 9.32 -3.37
CA GLU A 94 -18.02 10.69 -2.88
C GLU A 94 -18.48 10.95 -1.43
N ASP A 95 -19.48 10.21 -0.95
CA ASP A 95 -20.09 10.33 0.37
C ASP A 95 -19.61 9.28 1.38
N TRP A 96 -18.56 8.51 1.06
CA TRP A 96 -18.08 7.39 1.90
C TRP A 96 -17.71 7.81 3.33
N ASP A 97 -17.26 9.05 3.53
CA ASP A 97 -16.85 9.61 4.81
C ASP A 97 -17.96 10.46 5.48
N THR A 98 -19.16 10.50 4.89
CA THR A 98 -20.26 11.33 5.41
C THR A 98 -20.62 10.91 6.83
N GLY A 99 -20.45 11.83 7.77
CA GLY A 99 -20.73 11.60 9.19
C GLY A 99 -19.56 11.03 9.98
N LEU A 100 -18.40 10.82 9.36
CA LEU A 100 -17.13 10.55 10.02
C LEU A 100 -16.41 11.88 10.29
N SER A 101 -15.82 12.03 11.48
CA SER A 101 -14.90 13.14 11.75
C SER A 101 -13.52 12.88 11.14
N ASP A 102 -12.69 13.92 10.99
CA ASP A 102 -11.32 13.78 10.49
C ASP A 102 -10.46 12.79 11.31
N ASP A 103 -10.72 12.68 12.62
CA ASP A 103 -10.04 11.75 13.54
C ASP A 103 -10.85 10.47 13.81
N ASP A 104 -11.86 10.17 12.99
CA ASP A 104 -12.69 8.99 13.19
C ASP A 104 -11.86 7.70 12.97
N PRO A 105 -11.83 6.77 13.93
CA PRO A 105 -11.09 5.52 13.78
C PRO A 105 -11.58 4.68 12.59
N LEU A 106 -12.85 4.81 12.19
CA LEU A 106 -13.38 4.13 11.01
C LEU A 106 -12.78 4.70 9.72
N ALA A 107 -12.55 6.00 9.62
CA ALA A 107 -11.86 6.61 8.47
C ALA A 107 -10.41 6.11 8.37
N THR A 108 -9.73 5.99 9.50
CA THR A 108 -8.39 5.38 9.55
C THR A 108 -8.42 3.93 9.08
N LEU A 109 -9.39 3.14 9.57
CA LEU A 109 -9.55 1.74 9.17
C LEU A 109 -9.80 1.59 7.66
N VAL A 110 -10.54 2.50 7.03
CA VAL A 110 -10.75 2.50 5.57
C VAL A 110 -9.43 2.62 4.83
N VAL A 111 -8.58 3.57 5.24
CA VAL A 111 -7.25 3.78 4.62
C VAL A 111 -6.37 2.55 4.82
N GLU A 112 -6.39 1.94 5.99
CA GLU A 112 -5.60 0.73 6.30
C GLU A 112 -6.06 -0.48 5.46
N VAL A 113 -7.37 -0.70 5.34
CA VAL A 113 -7.95 -1.78 4.52
C VAL A 113 -7.65 -1.53 3.04
N ALA A 114 -7.84 -0.31 2.54
CA ALA A 114 -7.53 0.05 1.17
C ALA A 114 -6.04 -0.17 0.85
N ALA A 115 -5.14 0.23 1.76
CA ALA A 115 -3.71 -0.02 1.64
C ALA A 115 -3.40 -1.52 1.59
N ALA A 116 -3.96 -2.32 2.50
CA ALA A 116 -3.73 -3.77 2.53
C ALA A 116 -4.20 -4.47 1.25
N LEU A 117 -5.34 -4.05 0.67
CA LEU A 117 -5.84 -4.57 -0.60
C LEU A 117 -4.95 -4.13 -1.78
N ALA A 118 -4.56 -2.86 -1.83
CA ALA A 118 -3.66 -2.34 -2.86
C ALA A 118 -2.27 -3.02 -2.83
N GLU A 119 -1.71 -3.28 -1.65
CA GLU A 119 -0.48 -4.05 -1.48
C GLU A 119 -0.62 -5.48 -2.02
N ALA A 120 -1.80 -6.08 -1.86
CA ALA A 120 -2.12 -7.41 -2.39
C ALA A 120 -2.45 -7.42 -3.89
N GLY A 121 -2.44 -6.26 -4.55
CA GLY A 121 -2.80 -6.11 -5.96
C GLY A 121 -4.30 -6.22 -6.23
N LEU A 122 -5.14 -5.99 -5.23
CA LEU A 122 -6.60 -6.03 -5.32
C LEU A 122 -7.13 -4.59 -5.37
N PRO A 123 -7.53 -4.07 -6.55
CA PRO A 123 -7.98 -2.68 -6.67
C PRO A 123 -9.36 -2.48 -6.04
N LEU A 124 -9.61 -1.26 -5.57
CA LEU A 124 -10.96 -0.82 -5.21
C LEU A 124 -11.80 -0.64 -6.48
N HIS A 125 -13.09 -0.95 -6.34
CA HIS A 125 -14.07 -0.74 -7.39
C HIS A 125 -14.30 0.76 -7.60
N ASP A 126 -14.06 1.22 -8.81
CA ASP A 126 -14.30 2.61 -9.24
C ASP A 126 -15.79 2.84 -9.49
N SER A 127 -16.56 3.09 -8.43
CA SER A 127 -18.03 3.14 -8.51
C SER A 127 -18.58 4.29 -9.37
N THR A 128 -17.86 5.41 -9.44
CA THR A 128 -18.29 6.64 -10.12
C THR A 128 -17.40 7.04 -11.30
N GLY A 129 -16.21 6.45 -11.42
CA GLY A 129 -15.22 6.83 -12.43
C GLY A 129 -15.21 5.98 -13.71
N PRO A 130 -14.18 6.18 -14.54
CA PRO A 130 -14.08 5.57 -15.87
C PRO A 130 -13.89 4.05 -15.83
N ASP A 131 -13.39 3.48 -14.72
CA ASP A 131 -13.11 2.04 -14.61
C ASP A 131 -14.27 1.25 -13.97
N ARG A 132 -15.47 1.83 -13.87
CA ARG A 132 -16.63 1.21 -13.19
C ARG A 132 -17.01 -0.17 -13.71
N GLU A 133 -16.67 -0.51 -14.94
CA GLU A 133 -17.05 -1.79 -15.56
C GLU A 133 -16.09 -2.92 -15.18
N ALA A 134 -14.87 -2.59 -14.72
CA ALA A 134 -13.77 -3.54 -14.52
C ALA A 134 -13.93 -4.45 -13.31
N GLY A 135 -14.70 -4.03 -12.31
CA GLY A 135 -14.78 -4.72 -11.02
C GLY A 135 -13.75 -4.26 -9.99
N GLY A 136 -13.86 -4.78 -8.77
CA GLY A 136 -12.95 -4.46 -7.67
C GLY A 136 -13.56 -4.71 -6.30
N ALA A 137 -12.78 -4.45 -5.25
CA ALA A 137 -13.27 -4.48 -3.88
C ALA A 137 -14.11 -3.22 -3.58
N CYS A 138 -15.30 -3.42 -3.02
CA CYS A 138 -16.15 -2.35 -2.53
C CYS A 138 -15.99 -2.25 -1.01
N LEU A 139 -15.69 -1.04 -0.53
CA LEU A 139 -15.67 -0.71 0.89
C LEU A 139 -16.86 0.20 1.20
N THR A 140 -17.67 -0.20 2.16
CA THR A 140 -18.81 0.60 2.63
C THR A 140 -18.67 0.76 4.15
N PRO A 141 -18.18 1.91 4.63
CA PRO A 141 -18.10 2.19 6.05
C PRO A 141 -19.50 2.32 6.65
N GLU A 142 -19.74 1.65 7.77
CA GLU A 142 -21.03 1.60 8.44
C GLU A 142 -20.83 1.84 9.95
N THR A 143 -21.33 2.98 10.44
CA THR A 143 -21.17 3.39 11.83
C THR A 143 -21.75 2.35 12.78
N GLY A 144 -20.93 1.87 13.72
CA GLY A 144 -21.31 0.84 14.70
C GLY A 144 -21.22 -0.60 14.18
N LEU A 145 -20.94 -0.81 12.89
CA LEU A 145 -20.71 -2.13 12.30
C LEU A 145 -19.25 -2.35 11.90
N GLY A 146 -18.59 -1.31 11.35
CA GLY A 146 -17.24 -1.40 10.76
C GLY A 146 -17.29 -1.14 9.26
N ILE A 147 -16.46 -1.82 8.47
CA ILE A 147 -16.45 -1.69 7.01
C ILE A 147 -17.07 -2.93 6.40
N VAL A 148 -18.17 -2.79 5.65
CA VAL A 148 -18.71 -3.85 4.81
C VAL A 148 -17.84 -3.98 3.56
N LEU A 149 -17.34 -5.19 3.33
CA LEU A 149 -16.46 -5.55 2.22
C LEU A 149 -17.16 -6.54 1.31
N THR A 150 -17.19 -6.22 0.03
CA THR A 150 -17.67 -7.11 -1.03
C THR A 150 -16.79 -7.00 -2.26
N TRP A 151 -16.89 -7.98 -3.15
CA TRP A 151 -16.32 -7.89 -4.49
C TRP A 151 -17.42 -7.50 -5.49
N ARG A 152 -17.12 -6.57 -6.41
CA ARG A 152 -17.92 -6.33 -7.61
C ARG A 152 -17.20 -6.97 -8.79
N GLN A 153 -17.83 -7.96 -9.42
CA GLN A 153 -17.29 -8.61 -10.63
C GLN A 153 -17.37 -7.70 -11.83
N HIS A 154 -16.52 -7.84 -12.84
CA HIS A 154 -16.63 -7.10 -14.11
C HIS A 154 -18.03 -7.24 -14.76
N ASP A 155 -18.50 -6.20 -15.45
CA ASP A 155 -19.80 -6.19 -16.17
C ASP A 155 -20.00 -7.35 -17.15
N ARG A 156 -18.93 -7.83 -17.80
CA ARG A 156 -18.98 -9.01 -18.68
C ARG A 156 -19.44 -10.28 -17.97
N MET A 157 -19.32 -10.30 -16.64
CA MET A 157 -19.84 -11.37 -15.79
C MET A 157 -21.16 -10.94 -15.15
N SER A 158 -21.19 -9.84 -14.40
CA SER A 158 -22.37 -9.52 -13.58
C SER A 158 -23.57 -9.01 -14.38
N VAL A 159 -23.34 -8.28 -15.48
CA VAL A 159 -24.40 -7.65 -16.29
C VAL A 159 -24.67 -8.48 -17.55
N ASP A 160 -23.62 -8.80 -18.30
CA ASP A 160 -23.75 -9.55 -19.55
C ASP A 160 -24.00 -11.05 -19.30
N GLN A 161 -23.66 -11.55 -18.11
CA GLN A 161 -23.79 -12.95 -17.69
C GLN A 161 -23.27 -13.94 -18.73
N LEU A 162 -22.13 -13.62 -19.37
CA LEU A 162 -21.58 -14.38 -20.49
C LEU A 162 -21.33 -15.86 -20.18
N HIS A 163 -21.09 -16.18 -18.90
CA HIS A 163 -20.80 -17.53 -18.42
C HIS A 163 -21.96 -18.12 -17.58
N GLY A 164 -23.06 -17.38 -17.45
CA GLY A 164 -24.26 -17.76 -16.72
C GLY A 164 -24.17 -17.58 -15.20
N ALA A 165 -25.34 -17.39 -14.58
CA ALA A 165 -25.49 -17.03 -13.16
C ALA A 165 -24.80 -17.97 -12.16
N ALA A 166 -24.65 -19.26 -12.50
CA ALA A 166 -23.96 -20.21 -11.64
C ALA A 166 -22.45 -19.94 -11.56
N ALA A 167 -21.83 -19.61 -12.70
CA ALA A 167 -20.41 -19.23 -12.75
C ALA A 167 -20.19 -17.89 -12.04
N ASP A 168 -21.08 -16.92 -12.26
CA ASP A 168 -21.02 -15.61 -11.62
C ASP A 168 -21.10 -15.75 -10.09
N THR A 169 -22.05 -16.53 -9.59
CA THR A 169 -22.20 -16.82 -8.15
C THR A 169 -20.95 -17.50 -7.56
N ALA A 170 -20.36 -18.47 -8.29
CA ALA A 170 -19.18 -19.17 -7.83
C ALA A 170 -17.98 -18.23 -7.72
N VAL A 171 -17.72 -17.41 -8.75
CA VAL A 171 -16.63 -16.44 -8.75
C VAL A 171 -16.86 -15.37 -7.67
N GLN A 172 -18.09 -14.91 -7.47
CA GLN A 172 -18.42 -13.94 -6.42
C GLN A 172 -18.03 -14.47 -5.03
N ARG A 173 -18.36 -15.73 -4.73
CA ARG A 173 -17.99 -16.37 -3.47
C ARG A 173 -16.48 -16.51 -3.32
N VAL A 174 -15.79 -16.94 -4.37
CA VAL A 174 -14.32 -17.08 -4.36
C VAL A 174 -13.65 -15.74 -4.09
N MET A 175 -14.06 -14.67 -4.77
CA MET A 175 -13.46 -13.36 -4.62
C MET A 175 -13.73 -12.75 -3.23
N ASN A 176 -14.97 -12.86 -2.72
CA ASN A 176 -15.27 -12.43 -1.35
C ASN A 176 -14.41 -13.18 -0.31
N THR A 177 -14.24 -14.49 -0.49
CA THR A 177 -13.38 -15.31 0.39
C THR A 177 -11.92 -14.85 0.30
N ALA A 178 -11.40 -14.63 -0.92
CA ALA A 178 -10.03 -14.18 -1.13
C ALA A 178 -9.76 -12.82 -0.44
N LEU A 179 -10.69 -11.86 -0.57
CA LEU A 179 -10.61 -10.58 0.13
C LEU A 179 -10.49 -10.76 1.64
N ALA A 180 -11.35 -11.60 2.23
CA ALA A 180 -11.32 -11.85 3.66
C ALA A 180 -10.03 -12.53 4.13
N GLU A 181 -9.55 -13.54 3.39
CA GLU A 181 -8.32 -14.26 3.75
C GLU A 181 -7.08 -13.37 3.63
N VAL A 182 -7.01 -12.51 2.62
CA VAL A 182 -5.94 -11.51 2.50
C VAL A 182 -5.94 -10.59 3.73
N LEU A 183 -7.09 -10.05 4.12
CA LEU A 183 -7.17 -9.14 5.26
C LEU A 183 -6.88 -9.85 6.60
N ARG A 184 -7.35 -11.09 6.79
CA ARG A 184 -6.96 -11.89 7.98
C ARG A 184 -5.47 -12.14 8.04
N ALA A 185 -4.83 -12.48 6.92
CA ALA A 185 -3.39 -12.67 6.84
C ALA A 185 -2.61 -11.37 7.15
N ARG A 186 -3.25 -10.20 6.96
CA ARG A 186 -2.71 -8.88 7.32
C ARG A 186 -3.05 -8.45 8.75
N GLY A 187 -3.79 -9.27 9.52
CA GLY A 187 -4.07 -9.06 10.93
C GLY A 187 -5.42 -8.38 11.23
N PHE A 188 -6.27 -8.17 10.23
CA PHE A 188 -7.60 -7.56 10.44
C PHE A 188 -8.60 -8.56 11.05
N VAL A 189 -9.52 -8.04 11.87
CA VAL A 189 -10.68 -8.80 12.38
C VAL A 189 -11.76 -8.81 11.31
N VAL A 190 -11.97 -9.97 10.68
CA VAL A 190 -12.89 -10.11 9.53
C VAL A 190 -13.96 -11.16 9.81
N ASP A 191 -15.22 -10.72 9.86
CA ASP A 191 -16.39 -11.56 10.08
C ASP A 191 -17.20 -11.78 8.79
N ALA A 192 -17.94 -12.88 8.72
CA ALA A 192 -18.89 -13.10 7.63
C ALA A 192 -20.12 -12.18 7.76
N PHE A 193 -20.61 -11.68 6.64
CA PHE A 193 -21.78 -10.80 6.56
C PHE A 193 -22.74 -11.26 5.45
N GLY A 194 -24.04 -10.99 5.61
CA GLY A 194 -25.06 -11.25 4.59
C GLY A 194 -25.19 -12.73 4.17
N GLY A 195 -24.98 -13.69 5.08
CA GLY A 195 -24.99 -15.11 4.72
C GLY A 195 -23.78 -15.54 3.86
N ALA A 196 -22.62 -14.91 4.09
CA ALA A 196 -21.36 -15.09 3.35
C ALA A 196 -21.37 -14.51 1.92
N SER A 197 -22.27 -13.58 1.63
CA SER A 197 -22.23 -12.74 0.42
C SER A 197 -21.23 -11.58 0.52
N GLY A 198 -20.66 -11.35 1.70
CA GLY A 198 -19.66 -10.33 1.99
C GLY A 198 -19.02 -10.53 3.37
N HIS A 199 -18.24 -9.55 3.78
CA HIS A 199 -17.52 -9.56 5.05
C HIS A 199 -17.62 -8.21 5.76
N VAL A 200 -17.38 -8.19 7.06
CA VAL A 200 -17.24 -6.95 7.84
C VAL A 200 -15.86 -6.92 8.47
N ILE A 201 -15.14 -5.83 8.30
CA ILE A 201 -13.90 -5.54 9.01
C ILE A 201 -14.23 -4.68 10.23
N ARG A 202 -13.76 -5.10 11.41
CA ARG A 202 -13.93 -4.34 12.65
C ARG A 202 -12.63 -3.68 13.09
N LEU A 203 -12.78 -2.62 13.88
CA LEU A 203 -11.70 -2.11 14.70
C LEU A 203 -11.24 -3.22 15.65
N ALA A 204 -9.93 -3.35 15.83
CA ALA A 204 -9.40 -4.21 16.88
C ALA A 204 -9.74 -3.59 18.25
N ASP A 205 -10.23 -4.42 19.17
CA ASP A 205 -10.52 -4.03 20.55
C ASP A 205 -9.26 -3.66 21.35
#